data_AF-A0A2V6PZK3-F1
#
_entry.id   AF-A0A2V6PZK3-F1
#
_cell.length_a   1.000
_cell.length_b   1.000
_cell.length_c   1.000
_cell.angle_alpha   90.00
_cell.angle_beta   90.00
_cell.angle_gamma   90.00
#
_symmetry.space_group_name_H-M   'P 1'
#
loop_
_entity.id
_entity.type
_entity.pdbx_description
1 polymer ?
#
loop_
_entity_poly.entity_id
_entity_poly.type
_entity_poly.pdbx_seq_one_letter_code
_entity_poly.pdbx_strand_id
1 'polypeptide(L)'
;MSLHRVALQFMTSGGRKIAMRNDHVRLLMGLGALLLFAGCASSDEWQTWKEHPTHFASGDHLRFSTRNREGNARVTRQDIAQARDQGWWGKPVTVTQEAILER
;
A
#
# COMPACT_ATOMS: atom_id res chain seq x y z
N MET A 1 -69.89 1.64 -25.05
CA MET A 1 -69.98 1.01 -23.70
C MET A 1 -68.63 0.33 -23.47
N SER A 2 -67.68 0.91 -22.74
CA SER A 2 -67.48 0.76 -21.27
C SER A 2 -67.45 -0.73 -20.86
N LEU A 3 -66.43 -1.34 -20.25
CA LEU A 3 -65.41 -0.89 -19.29
C LEU A 3 -64.28 -1.95 -19.15
N HIS A 4 -63.06 -1.47 -18.88
CA HIS A 4 -62.07 -1.96 -17.88
C HIS A 4 -61.48 -3.37 -17.93
N ARG A 5 -60.16 -3.45 -18.12
CA ARG A 5 -59.17 -3.60 -17.02
C ARG A 5 -57.74 -3.54 -17.58
N VAL A 6 -57.14 -2.35 -17.48
CA VAL A 6 -55.70 -2.14 -17.62
C VAL A 6 -55.04 -2.68 -16.35
N ALA A 7 -54.27 -3.76 -16.47
CA ALA A 7 -53.36 -4.20 -15.43
C ALA A 7 -52.21 -3.20 -15.35
N LEU A 8 -52.36 -2.21 -14.46
CA LEU A 8 -51.35 -1.23 -14.15
C LEU A 8 -50.25 -1.93 -13.35
N GLN A 9 -49.21 -2.38 -14.04
CA GLN A 9 -48.02 -2.95 -13.43
C GLN A 9 -47.19 -1.83 -12.79
N PHE A 10 -47.60 -1.41 -11.59
CA PHE A 10 -46.79 -0.55 -10.72
C PHE A 10 -45.64 -1.38 -10.14
N MET A 11 -44.59 -1.57 -10.94
CA MET A 11 -43.32 -2.15 -10.46
C MET A 11 -42.49 -1.03 -9.81
N THR A 12 -42.74 -0.83 -8.52
CA THR A 12 -41.80 -0.43 -7.46
C THR A 12 -40.45 0.16 -7.90
N SER A 13 -40.41 1.48 -8.16
CA SER A 13 -39.14 2.24 -8.17
C SER A 13 -38.65 2.47 -6.73
N GLY A 14 -38.22 1.40 -6.04
CA GLY A 14 -37.74 1.46 -4.65
C GLY A 14 -36.27 1.10 -4.44
N GLY A 15 -35.57 0.55 -5.45
CA GLY A 15 -34.24 -0.08 -5.23
C GLY A 15 -33.00 0.78 -5.54
N ARG A 16 -33.10 1.84 -6.35
CA ARG A 16 -31.91 2.57 -6.84
C ARG A 16 -31.25 3.51 -5.83
N LYS A 17 -32.02 4.06 -4.88
CA LYS A 17 -31.50 5.08 -3.96
C LYS A 17 -30.58 4.51 -2.88
N ILE A 18 -30.76 3.24 -2.50
CA ILE A 18 -30.00 2.62 -1.40
C ILE A 18 -28.61 2.18 -1.87
N ALA A 19 -28.49 1.62 -3.07
CA ALA A 19 -27.20 1.19 -3.64
C ALA A 19 -26.24 2.39 -3.81
N MET A 20 -26.68 3.46 -4.50
CA MET A 20 -25.86 4.65 -4.72
C MET A 20 -25.43 5.31 -3.39
N ARG A 21 -26.34 5.42 -2.41
CA ARG A 21 -26.01 6.03 -1.11
C ARG A 21 -24.95 5.23 -0.37
N ASN A 22 -24.95 3.91 -0.51
CA ASN A 22 -23.95 3.05 0.11
C ASN A 22 -22.59 3.15 -0.60
N ASP A 23 -22.58 3.26 -1.93
CA ASP A 23 -21.36 3.44 -2.72
C ASP A 23 -20.73 4.82 -2.47
N HIS A 24 -21.53 5.87 -2.35
CA HIS A 24 -21.07 7.20 -1.96
C HIS A 24 -20.50 7.21 -0.54
N VAL A 25 -21.16 6.54 0.42
CA VAL A 25 -20.64 6.43 1.80
C VAL A 25 -19.33 5.65 1.83
N ARG A 26 -19.21 4.56 1.06
CA ARG A 26 -17.96 3.80 0.93
C ARG A 26 -16.83 4.61 0.29
N LEU A 27 -17.14 5.36 -0.76
CA LEU A 27 -16.20 6.28 -1.40
C LEU A 27 -15.75 7.37 -0.43
N LEU A 28 -16.68 7.99 0.30
CA LEU A 28 -16.36 9.02 1.28
C LEU A 28 -15.53 8.48 2.45
N MET A 29 -15.82 7.27 2.94
CA MET A 29 -14.98 6.61 3.94
C MET A 29 -13.58 6.29 3.41
N GLY A 30 -13.48 5.76 2.18
CA GLY A 30 -12.20 5.46 1.54
C GLY A 30 -11.36 6.72 1.34
N LEU A 31 -11.98 7.80 0.84
CA LEU A 31 -11.32 9.09 0.65
C LEU A 31 -10.91 9.70 2.00
N GLY A 32 -11.78 9.63 3.00
CA GLY A 32 -11.50 10.11 4.36
C GLY A 32 -10.34 9.37 5.01
N ALA A 33 -10.31 8.04 4.90
CA ALA A 33 -9.19 7.23 5.37
C ALA A 33 -7.88 7.60 4.64
N LEU A 34 -7.90 7.71 3.31
CA LEU A 34 -6.74 8.12 2.53
C LEU A 34 -6.23 9.50 2.96
N LEU A 35 -7.11 10.48 3.20
CA LEU A 35 -6.71 11.82 3.65
C LEU A 35 -6.13 11.82 5.07
N LEU A 36 -6.71 11.03 5.98
CA LEU A 36 -6.21 10.89 7.35
C LEU A 36 -4.82 10.25 7.42
N PHE A 37 -4.55 9.25 6.56
CA PHE A 37 -3.26 8.55 6.55
C PHE A 37 -2.24 9.18 5.60
N ALA A 38 -2.66 9.88 4.54
CA ALA A 38 -1.74 10.48 3.59
C ALA A 38 -0.98 11.69 4.15
N GLY A 39 -1.57 12.39 5.13
CA GLY A 39 -0.93 13.51 5.81
C GLY A 39 0.17 13.12 6.81
N CYS A 40 0.38 11.83 7.09
CA CYS A 40 1.40 11.38 8.04
C CYS A 40 2.80 11.22 7.46
N ALA A 41 2.95 11.22 6.13
CA ALA A 41 4.24 11.12 5.46
C ALA A 41 4.63 12.47 4.85
N SER A 42 5.90 12.84 5.00
CA SER A 42 6.51 14.04 4.41
C SER A 42 6.49 13.99 2.87
N SER A 43 6.64 15.15 2.23
CA SER A 43 6.75 15.24 0.76
C SER A 43 7.87 14.36 0.20
N ASP A 44 8.96 14.23 0.95
CA ASP A 44 10.16 13.49 0.56
C ASP A 44 9.93 11.98 0.67
N GLU A 45 9.24 11.52 1.73
CA GLU A 45 8.80 10.13 1.87
C GLU A 45 7.83 9.73 0.75
N TRP A 46 6.90 10.62 0.40
CA TRP A 46 5.98 10.42 -0.74
C TRP A 46 6.70 10.36 -2.08
N GLN A 47 7.67 11.24 -2.29
CA GLN A 47 8.49 11.23 -3.52
C GLN A 47 9.31 9.95 -3.62
N THR A 48 9.96 9.55 -2.53
CA THR A 48 10.74 8.30 -2.45
C THR A 48 9.88 7.08 -2.74
N TRP A 49 8.66 7.01 -2.19
CA TRP A 49 7.72 5.92 -2.45
C TRP A 49 7.29 5.86 -3.92
N LYS A 50 6.99 7.00 -4.56
CA LYS A 50 6.61 7.05 -5.98
C LYS A 50 7.73 6.52 -6.90
N GLU A 51 8.97 6.79 -6.55
CA GLU A 51 10.14 6.30 -7.28
C GLU A 51 10.36 4.80 -7.08
N HIS A 52 9.79 4.22 -6.01
CA HIS A 52 9.96 2.81 -5.65
C HIS A 52 8.64 2.16 -5.21
N PRO A 53 7.71 1.89 -6.15
CA PRO A 53 6.38 1.40 -5.82
C PRO A 53 6.38 0.02 -5.13
N THR A 54 7.46 -0.76 -5.30
CA THR A 54 7.65 -2.05 -4.64
C THR A 54 8.43 -1.88 -3.34
N HIS A 55 7.78 -2.17 -2.21
CA HIS A 55 8.36 -2.07 -0.86
C HIS A 55 9.66 -2.86 -0.67
N PHE A 56 9.84 -3.93 -1.45
CA PHE A 56 11.10 -4.67 -1.57
C PHE A 56 11.41 -4.87 -3.05
N ALA A 57 12.69 -4.70 -3.40
CA ALA A 57 13.19 -5.00 -4.74
C ALA A 57 13.12 -6.51 -5.06
N SER A 58 13.25 -7.37 -4.04
CA SER A 58 13.23 -8.83 -4.19
C SER A 58 12.92 -9.55 -2.86
N GLY A 59 12.80 -10.88 -2.92
CA GLY A 59 12.72 -11.72 -1.73
C GLY A 59 14.00 -11.71 -0.86
N ASP A 60 15.18 -11.49 -1.47
CA ASP A 60 16.43 -11.33 -0.71
C ASP A 60 16.43 -10.02 0.09
N HIS A 61 15.93 -8.94 -0.52
CA HIS A 61 15.74 -7.66 0.17
C HIS A 61 14.81 -7.84 1.39
N LEU A 62 13.65 -8.50 1.20
CA LEU A 62 12.73 -8.81 2.31
C LEU A 62 13.43 -9.61 3.42
N ARG A 63 14.17 -10.66 3.04
CA ARG A 63 14.87 -11.52 3.99
C ARG A 63 15.98 -10.76 4.72
N PHE A 64 16.63 -9.80 4.08
CA PHE A 64 17.62 -8.94 4.72
C PHE A 64 16.97 -8.02 5.74
N SER A 65 15.92 -7.27 5.36
CA SER A 65 15.26 -6.28 6.22
C SER A 65 14.59 -6.90 7.45
N THR A 66 14.17 -8.17 7.36
CA THR A 66 13.60 -8.89 8.52
C THR A 66 14.66 -9.36 9.52
N ARG A 67 15.90 -9.57 9.07
CA ARG A 67 17.02 -10.04 9.93
C ARG A 67 17.88 -8.91 10.46
N ASN A 68 17.94 -7.78 9.76
CA ASN A 68 18.81 -6.66 10.07
C ASN A 68 17.98 -5.43 10.44
N ARG A 69 18.10 -4.99 11.71
CA ARG A 69 17.46 -3.78 12.23
C ARG A 69 18.47 -2.92 12.97
N GLU A 70 18.14 -1.65 13.17
CA GLU A 70 18.98 -0.76 13.99
C GLU A 70 19.24 -1.38 15.37
N GLY A 71 20.50 -1.31 15.81
CA GLY A 71 20.97 -1.90 17.06
C GLY A 71 21.14 -3.43 17.05
N ASN A 72 20.70 -4.13 16.00
CA ASN A 72 20.91 -5.56 15.83
C ASN A 72 20.97 -5.94 14.34
N ALA A 73 22.11 -5.63 13.73
CA ALA A 73 22.42 -5.94 12.34
C ALA A 73 23.61 -6.90 12.26
N ARG A 74 23.49 -7.90 11.39
CA ARG A 74 24.52 -8.87 11.02
C ARG A 74 24.65 -8.87 9.51
N VAL A 75 25.34 -7.86 8.99
CA VAL A 75 25.52 -7.64 7.56
C VAL A 75 26.72 -8.44 7.06
N THR A 76 26.57 -9.15 5.94
CA THR A 76 27.68 -9.84 5.27
C THR A 76 28.13 -9.11 4.00
N ARG A 77 29.30 -9.46 3.46
CA ARG A 77 29.74 -8.92 2.16
C ARG A 77 28.81 -9.33 1.02
N GLN A 78 28.22 -10.53 1.08
CA GLN A 78 27.21 -10.96 0.12
C GLN A 78 25.98 -10.04 0.13
N ASP A 79 25.48 -9.66 1.32
CA ASP A 79 24.33 -8.76 1.43
C ASP A 79 24.59 -7.42 0.73
N ILE A 80 25.82 -6.88 0.86
CA ILE A 80 26.23 -5.62 0.21
C ILE A 80 26.25 -5.77 -1.31
N ALA A 81 26.79 -6.89 -1.83
CA ALA A 81 26.79 -7.17 -3.25
C ALA A 81 25.37 -7.28 -3.81
N GLN A 82 24.48 -8.00 -3.11
CA GLN A 82 23.07 -8.14 -3.49
C GLN A 82 22.33 -6.80 -3.46
N ALA A 83 22.55 -5.99 -2.42
CA ALA A 83 21.94 -4.68 -2.30
C ALA A 83 22.31 -3.75 -3.47
N ARG A 84 23.58 -3.80 -3.91
CA ARG A 84 24.06 -3.03 -5.06
C ARG A 84 23.50 -3.55 -6.39
N ASP A 85 23.50 -4.86 -6.59
CA ASP A 85 23.03 -5.52 -7.81
C ASP A 85 21.53 -5.29 -8.05
N GLN A 86 20.74 -5.41 -6.99
CA GLN A 86 19.27 -5.34 -7.04
C GLN A 86 18.72 -3.92 -6.78
N GLY A 87 19.59 -2.93 -6.54
CA GLY A 87 19.18 -1.56 -6.26
C GLY A 87 18.26 -1.44 -5.06
N TRP A 88 18.64 -2.04 -3.92
CA TRP A 88 17.82 -1.95 -2.70
C TRP A 88 17.72 -0.49 -2.22
N TRP A 89 16.53 -0.12 -1.77
CA TRP A 89 16.18 1.22 -1.33
C TRP A 89 15.50 1.18 0.04
N GLY A 90 15.43 2.32 0.73
CA GLY A 90 14.78 2.45 2.03
C GLY A 90 15.73 2.96 3.12
N LYS A 91 15.39 2.69 4.39
CA LYS A 91 16.19 3.16 5.53
C LYS A 91 17.54 2.42 5.56
N PRO A 92 18.69 3.12 5.57
CA PRO A 92 19.99 2.47 5.59
C PRO A 92 20.24 1.79 6.94
N VAL A 93 20.88 0.62 6.90
CA VAL A 93 21.41 -0.06 8.09
C VAL A 93 22.91 0.28 8.20
N THR A 94 23.26 1.12 9.16
CA THR A 94 24.66 1.55 9.37
C THR A 94 25.39 0.57 10.28
N VAL A 95 26.52 0.05 9.80
CA VAL A 95 27.44 -0.80 10.56
C VAL A 95 28.87 -0.31 10.36
N THR A 96 29.76 -0.56 11.32
CA THR A 96 31.19 -0.30 11.12
C THR A 96 31.78 -1.36 10.19
N GLN A 97 32.90 -1.05 9.52
CA GLN A 97 33.46 -1.96 8.51
C GLN A 97 33.94 -3.27 9.13
N GLU A 98 34.40 -3.23 10.39
CA GLU A 98 34.88 -4.38 11.16
C GLU A 98 33.73 -5.32 11.58
N ALA A 99 32.49 -4.82 11.60
CA ALA A 99 31.30 -5.60 11.93
C ALA A 99 30.74 -6.38 10.72
N ILE A 100 31.28 -6.17 9.52
CA ILE A 100 30.85 -6.84 8.30
C ILE A 100 31.45 -8.25 8.25
N LEU A 101 30.60 -9.25 8.11
CA LEU A 101 31.01 -10.65 8.08
C LEU A 101 31.46 -11.06 6.65
N GLU A 102 32.55 -11.82 6.57
CA GLU A 102 33.17 -12.29 5.31
C GLU A 102 32.47 -13.50 4.65
N ARG A 103 31.22 -13.80 5.01
CA ARG A 103 30.51 -14.99 4.52
C ARG A 103 29.59 -14.73 3.33
#